data_AF-A0A0W0ZYE0-F1
#
_entry.id   AF-A0A0W0ZYE0-F1
#
_cell.length_a   1.000
_cell.length_b   1.000
_cell.length_c   1.000
_cell.angle_alpha   90.00
_cell.angle_beta   90.00
_cell.angle_gamma   90.00
#
_symmetry.space_group_name_H-M   'P 1'
#
loop_
_entity.id
_entity.type
_entity.pdbx_description
1 polymer ?
#
loop_
_entity_poly.entity_id
_entity_poly.type
_entity_poly.pdbx_seq_one_letter_code
_entity_poly.pdbx_strand_id
1 'polypeptide(L)'
;MGFYFNTFRQQEADKAYNEQRYEEALMHYSEALKTLNLHAASNSVQHSDFYDALVYVLSEIVTTKLQLIRKEAEDLHFDNITKYWQDIPSLLHEIELIHSKHLAKLTHALSNKEQVIRKTHELLAAVCEEISDELVDQLEDNDEKNLNSQVVLSQAIEWMNRAITFQEKTKDRPKLSSSLGYLNLLEQHYKETGNEANLHAMSDFISKYKLLEVAIQSPLRKLELLSYVIRLAIFNLNDTSELVHECEILYGLLSEEDKENPILDDLQNLVNLVPLEDNESEEESQLKDMESTEETHPTSTLEESTIDSTETDFASEEFYLSVNHPDIPMEIQYVSSEVTQPLVPEPSSMSPFKTAHHVLTQQHLMLLQSSSQGNSRASQVFFSNSFQAPLSEETHLYSKALHLALKKITADSHNPKFLANLLCLIADFFSKYRADGIQKQNAIVIAFDLYQQVLKIDPTHHRAHIKLNKSSIQNKSLIGPYKFFNNGTQSLTSVATQISTAKDCFNQALEELTIQLESFLMNNPSKIEKTINNLIDFIGDKLSDITSTPSSEIRATLTQTFREALLNSAHSSSTPINF
;
A
#
# COMPACT_ATOMS: atom_id res chain seq x y z
N MET A 1 -12.07 7.18 15.65
CA MET A 1 -10.68 6.91 15.19
C MET A 1 -9.88 5.86 15.99
N GLY A 2 -10.21 5.50 17.24
CA GLY A 2 -9.37 4.59 18.06
C GLY A 2 -9.47 3.07 17.80
N PHE A 3 -10.00 2.63 16.66
CA PHE A 3 -10.17 1.18 16.38
C PHE A 3 -8.88 0.50 15.89
N TYR A 4 -8.00 1.27 15.24
CA TYR A 4 -6.74 0.78 14.67
C TYR A 4 -5.68 1.87 14.68
N PHE A 5 -6.05 3.10 14.31
CA PHE A 5 -5.13 4.23 14.25
C PHE A 5 -4.56 4.59 15.62
N ASN A 6 -3.23 4.74 15.69
CA ASN A 6 -2.43 4.99 16.88
C ASN A 6 -2.57 3.92 17.98
N THR A 7 -2.95 2.70 17.60
CA THR A 7 -2.94 1.57 18.54
C THR A 7 -1.52 1.01 18.68
N PHE A 8 -1.23 0.40 19.84
CA PHE A 8 0.03 -0.33 20.06
C PHE A 8 0.32 -1.35 18.95
N ARG A 9 -0.72 -2.09 18.50
CA ARG A 9 -0.58 -3.07 17.42
C ARG A 9 -0.22 -2.44 16.09
N GLN A 10 -0.78 -1.28 15.75
CA GLN A 10 -0.37 -0.56 14.56
C GLN A 10 1.08 -0.08 14.70
N GLN A 11 1.44 0.56 15.81
CA GLN A 11 2.78 1.13 15.99
C GLN A 11 3.89 0.06 15.93
N GLU A 12 3.69 -1.10 16.57
CA GLU A 12 4.64 -2.22 16.48
C GLU A 12 4.66 -2.84 15.08
N ALA A 13 3.51 -2.93 14.40
CA ALA A 13 3.46 -3.42 13.02
C ALA A 13 4.19 -2.48 12.06
N ASP A 14 3.91 -1.18 12.11
CA ASP A 14 4.54 -0.15 11.30
C ASP A 14 6.06 -0.13 11.56
N LYS A 15 6.48 -0.27 12.82
CA LYS A 15 7.89 -0.38 13.19
C LYS A 15 8.53 -1.62 12.56
N ALA A 16 7.94 -2.80 12.74
CA ALA A 16 8.45 -4.04 12.15
C ALA A 16 8.47 -3.97 10.61
N TYR A 17 7.46 -3.36 10.00
CA TYR A 17 7.38 -3.16 8.55
C TYR A 17 8.52 -2.27 8.05
N ASN A 18 8.76 -1.13 8.71
CA ASN A 18 9.84 -0.20 8.36
C ASN A 18 11.23 -0.82 8.56
N GLU A 19 11.36 -1.74 9.51
CA GLU A 19 12.58 -2.53 9.75
C GLU A 19 12.68 -3.77 8.83
N GLN A 20 11.80 -3.91 7.84
CA GLN A 20 11.73 -5.03 6.89
C GLN A 20 11.51 -6.40 7.56
N ARG A 21 11.03 -6.42 8.81
CA ARG A 21 10.61 -7.62 9.54
C ARG A 21 9.15 -7.93 9.20
N TYR A 22 8.90 -8.26 7.94
CA TYR A 22 7.54 -8.35 7.39
C TYR A 22 6.67 -9.45 8.02
N GLU A 23 7.24 -10.58 8.43
CA GLU A 23 6.50 -11.64 9.13
C GLU A 23 5.99 -11.17 10.49
N GLU A 24 6.79 -10.37 11.20
CA GLU A 24 6.42 -9.79 12.49
C GLU A 24 5.39 -8.66 12.31
N ALA A 25 5.57 -7.82 11.29
CA ALA A 25 4.57 -6.81 10.91
C ALA A 25 3.22 -7.48 10.60
N LEU A 26 3.24 -8.57 9.82
CA LEU A 26 2.05 -9.33 9.47
C LEU A 26 1.37 -9.92 10.71
N MET A 27 2.15 -10.42 11.69
CA MET A 27 1.62 -10.89 12.97
C MET A 27 0.86 -9.77 13.69
N HIS A 28 1.47 -8.60 13.84
CA HIS A 28 0.85 -7.47 14.54
C HIS A 28 -0.39 -6.92 13.81
N TYR A 29 -0.35 -6.76 12.48
CA TYR A 29 -1.52 -6.37 11.70
C TYR A 29 -2.64 -7.43 11.77
N SER A 30 -2.31 -8.72 11.75
CA SER A 30 -3.30 -9.80 11.90
C SER A 30 -3.97 -9.80 13.28
N GLU A 31 -3.22 -9.47 14.33
CA GLU A 31 -3.78 -9.27 15.68
C GLU A 31 -4.67 -8.02 15.77
N ALA A 32 -4.32 -6.95 15.06
CA ALA A 32 -5.17 -5.77 14.93
C ALA A 32 -6.50 -6.15 14.23
N LEU A 33 -6.45 -6.93 13.15
CA LEU A 33 -7.64 -7.43 12.46
C LEU A 33 -8.51 -8.31 13.37
N LYS A 34 -7.90 -9.21 14.15
CA LYS A 34 -8.64 -10.02 15.15
C LYS A 34 -9.36 -9.14 16.16
N THR A 35 -8.73 -8.07 16.62
CA THR A 35 -9.31 -7.10 17.56
C THR A 35 -10.51 -6.38 16.92
N LEU A 36 -10.39 -5.95 15.66
CA LEU A 36 -11.50 -5.38 14.90
C LEU A 36 -12.67 -6.37 14.72
N ASN A 37 -12.38 -7.64 14.40
CA ASN A 37 -13.40 -8.66 14.23
C ASN A 37 -14.13 -9.00 15.54
N LEU A 38 -13.42 -9.02 16.67
CA LEU A 38 -14.04 -9.13 17.99
C LEU A 38 -14.97 -7.94 18.28
N HIS A 39 -14.57 -6.74 17.88
CA HIS A 39 -15.43 -5.56 17.98
C HIS A 39 -16.67 -5.69 17.08
N ALA A 40 -16.52 -6.16 15.84
CA ALA A 40 -17.64 -6.41 14.93
C ALA A 40 -18.66 -7.41 15.49
N ALA A 41 -18.19 -8.45 16.19
CA ALA A 41 -19.03 -9.48 16.81
C ALA A 41 -19.80 -8.99 18.06
N SER A 42 -19.46 -7.83 18.62
CA SER A 42 -20.06 -7.32 19.86
C SER A 42 -21.45 -6.66 19.71
N ASN A 43 -22.09 -6.76 18.52
CA ASN A 43 -23.44 -6.25 18.21
C ASN A 43 -23.65 -4.73 18.45
N SER A 44 -22.59 -3.92 18.44
CA SER A 44 -22.69 -2.47 18.39
C SER A 44 -22.97 -2.00 16.95
N VAL A 45 -23.75 -0.91 16.79
CA VAL A 45 -23.95 -0.29 15.47
C VAL A 45 -22.59 0.16 14.93
N GLN A 46 -22.15 -0.44 13.84
CA GLN A 46 -20.84 -0.17 13.24
C GLN A 46 -20.85 1.22 12.58
N HIS A 47 -20.00 2.11 13.09
CA HIS A 47 -19.81 3.46 12.53
C HIS A 47 -18.87 3.43 11.31
N SER A 48 -18.91 4.47 10.48
CA SER A 48 -18.01 4.64 9.32
C SER A 48 -16.53 4.53 9.69
N ASP A 49 -16.12 5.02 10.86
CA ASP A 49 -14.75 4.93 11.37
C ASP A 49 -14.26 3.49 11.56
N PHE A 50 -15.16 2.56 11.87
CA PHE A 50 -14.82 1.13 11.99
C PHE A 50 -14.50 0.55 10.62
N TYR A 51 -15.35 0.81 9.63
CA TYR A 51 -15.14 0.36 8.26
C TYR A 51 -13.89 0.99 7.63
N ASP A 52 -13.60 2.25 7.95
CA ASP A 52 -12.36 2.90 7.55
C ASP A 52 -11.14 2.17 8.14
N ALA A 53 -11.12 1.96 9.47
CA ALA A 53 -10.06 1.19 10.12
C ALA A 53 -9.89 -0.23 9.54
N LEU A 54 -10.99 -0.90 9.21
CA LEU A 54 -10.97 -2.23 8.62
C LEU A 54 -10.34 -2.23 7.21
N VAL A 55 -10.68 -1.26 6.36
CA VAL A 55 -10.05 -1.11 5.04
C VAL A 55 -8.53 -0.88 5.16
N TYR A 56 -8.10 -0.04 6.10
CA TYR A 56 -6.66 0.20 6.31
C TYR A 56 -5.94 -1.06 6.79
N VAL A 57 -6.43 -1.74 7.84
CA VAL A 57 -5.79 -2.97 8.34
C VAL A 57 -5.69 -4.03 7.26
N LEU A 58 -6.77 -4.26 6.51
CA LEU A 58 -6.77 -5.24 5.43
C LEU A 58 -5.77 -4.85 4.33
N SER A 59 -5.70 -3.56 3.97
CA SER A 59 -4.72 -3.05 3.01
C SER A 59 -3.28 -3.23 3.49
N GLU A 60 -2.99 -2.97 4.77
CA GLU A 60 -1.65 -3.14 5.34
C GLU A 60 -1.24 -4.63 5.39
N ILE A 61 -2.19 -5.53 5.71
CA ILE A 61 -1.96 -6.98 5.63
C ILE A 61 -1.63 -7.40 4.19
N VAL A 62 -2.41 -6.96 3.21
CA VAL A 62 -2.16 -7.26 1.79
C VAL A 62 -0.79 -6.70 1.38
N THR A 63 -0.52 -5.44 1.69
CA THR A 63 0.74 -4.77 1.38
C THR A 63 1.94 -5.50 1.98
N THR A 64 1.85 -5.94 3.23
CA THR A 64 2.90 -6.70 3.91
C THR A 64 3.11 -8.07 3.28
N LYS A 65 2.02 -8.78 2.94
CA LYS A 65 2.10 -10.06 2.22
C LYS A 65 2.76 -9.90 0.84
N LEU A 66 2.53 -8.79 0.16
CA LEU A 66 3.17 -8.52 -1.13
C LEU A 66 4.68 -8.27 -1.00
N GLN A 67 5.14 -7.64 0.08
CA GLN A 67 6.59 -7.53 0.33
C GLN A 67 7.23 -8.88 0.63
N LEU A 68 6.53 -9.76 1.36
CA LEU A 68 6.98 -11.14 1.54
C LEU A 68 7.05 -11.89 0.21
N ILE A 69 6.04 -11.74 -0.64
CA ILE A 69 6.01 -12.37 -1.97
C ILE A 69 7.17 -11.89 -2.85
N ARG A 70 7.47 -10.59 -2.87
CA ARG A 70 8.63 -10.04 -3.59
C ARG A 70 9.93 -10.70 -3.16
N LYS A 71 10.17 -10.75 -1.85
CA LYS A 71 11.37 -11.39 -1.29
C LYS A 71 11.47 -12.86 -1.68
N GLU A 72 10.36 -13.61 -1.63
CA GLU A 72 10.36 -15.02 -2.03
C GLU A 72 10.51 -15.21 -3.54
N ALA A 73 10.06 -14.25 -4.37
CA ALA A 73 10.29 -14.25 -5.80
C ALA A 73 11.79 -14.04 -6.12
N GLU A 74 12.40 -13.01 -5.54
CA GLU A 74 13.85 -12.72 -5.66
C GLU A 74 14.71 -13.91 -5.21
N ASP A 75 14.29 -14.64 -4.17
CA ASP A 75 14.98 -15.83 -3.68
C ASP A 75 14.60 -17.13 -4.46
N LEU A 76 13.82 -17.03 -5.53
CA LEU A 76 13.35 -18.13 -6.40
C LEU A 76 12.51 -19.21 -5.67
N HIS A 77 11.87 -18.86 -4.55
CA HIS A 77 11.05 -19.76 -3.71
C HIS A 77 9.56 -19.68 -4.06
N PHE A 78 9.19 -20.00 -5.30
CA PHE A 78 7.80 -19.89 -5.78
C PHE A 78 6.75 -20.70 -5.01
N ASP A 79 7.14 -21.81 -4.37
CA ASP A 79 6.25 -22.57 -3.50
C ASP A 79 5.72 -21.72 -2.32
N ASN A 80 6.56 -20.82 -1.79
CA ASN A 80 6.20 -19.92 -0.69
C ASN A 80 5.30 -18.77 -1.15
N ILE A 81 5.39 -18.35 -2.43
CA ILE A 81 4.50 -17.33 -2.99
C ILE A 81 3.04 -17.76 -2.89
N THR A 82 2.74 -19.02 -3.23
CA THR A 82 1.38 -19.57 -3.19
C THR A 82 0.78 -19.46 -1.77
N LYS A 83 1.58 -19.73 -0.74
CA LYS A 83 1.17 -19.63 0.67
C LYS A 83 0.75 -18.21 1.05
N TYR A 84 1.51 -17.19 0.65
CA TYR A 84 1.17 -15.81 0.97
C TYR A 84 0.01 -15.29 0.11
N TRP A 85 -0.04 -15.71 -1.15
CA TRP A 85 -1.07 -15.31 -2.12
C TRP A 85 -2.48 -15.81 -1.75
N GLN A 86 -2.59 -17.00 -1.15
CA GLN A 86 -3.86 -17.68 -0.92
C GLN A 86 -4.97 -16.82 -0.28
N ASP A 87 -4.63 -15.95 0.69
CA ASP A 87 -5.63 -15.10 1.36
C ASP A 87 -5.83 -13.74 0.68
N ILE A 88 -4.95 -13.32 -0.24
CA ILE A 88 -5.03 -11.97 -0.83
C ILE A 88 -6.35 -11.73 -1.56
N PRO A 89 -6.87 -12.66 -2.40
CA PRO A 89 -8.15 -12.47 -3.08
C PRO A 89 -9.34 -12.24 -2.13
N SER A 90 -9.38 -12.95 -1.01
CA SER A 90 -10.48 -12.81 -0.04
C SER A 90 -10.39 -11.49 0.72
N LEU A 91 -9.18 -11.08 1.13
CA LEU A 91 -8.94 -9.77 1.77
C LEU A 91 -9.30 -8.61 0.83
N LEU A 92 -8.93 -8.69 -0.45
CA LEU A 92 -9.29 -7.68 -1.45
C LEU A 92 -10.80 -7.60 -1.68
N HIS A 93 -11.46 -8.75 -1.80
CA HIS A 93 -12.91 -8.79 -1.93
C HIS A 93 -13.58 -8.12 -0.73
N GLU A 94 -13.08 -8.36 0.48
CA GLU A 94 -13.60 -7.73 1.69
C GLU A 94 -13.37 -6.21 1.69
N ILE A 95 -12.19 -5.73 1.30
CA ILE A 95 -11.89 -4.30 1.14
C ILE A 95 -12.89 -3.63 0.17
N GLU A 96 -13.08 -4.21 -1.02
CA GLU A 96 -14.00 -3.70 -2.04
C GLU A 96 -15.46 -3.72 -1.58
N LEU A 97 -15.86 -4.77 -0.87
CA LEU A 97 -17.21 -4.93 -0.33
C LEU A 97 -17.51 -3.88 0.74
N ILE A 98 -16.57 -3.66 1.66
CA ILE A 98 -16.69 -2.65 2.71
C ILE A 98 -16.76 -1.26 2.08
N HIS A 99 -15.89 -0.99 1.11
CA HIS A 99 -15.87 0.29 0.41
C HIS A 99 -17.22 0.57 -0.28
N SER A 100 -17.68 -0.35 -1.14
CA SER A 100 -18.91 -0.18 -1.93
C SER A 100 -20.17 -0.09 -1.07
N LYS A 101 -20.30 -0.91 -0.02
CA LYS A 101 -21.51 -0.98 0.81
C LYS A 101 -21.59 0.09 1.88
N HIS A 102 -20.47 0.41 2.51
CA HIS A 102 -20.46 1.20 3.75
C HIS A 102 -19.80 2.56 3.61
N LEU A 103 -18.88 2.73 2.64
CA LEU A 103 -18.05 3.93 2.56
C LEU A 103 -18.27 4.79 1.31
N ALA A 104 -18.67 4.22 0.17
CA ALA A 104 -18.73 4.92 -1.12
C ALA A 104 -19.68 6.14 -1.15
N LYS A 105 -20.72 6.14 -0.30
CA LYS A 105 -21.71 7.23 -0.22
C LYS A 105 -21.39 8.31 0.81
N LEU A 106 -20.31 8.13 1.59
CA LEU A 106 -19.93 9.04 2.65
C LEU A 106 -18.94 10.09 2.12
N THR A 107 -19.45 11.30 1.83
CA THR A 107 -18.72 12.53 1.48
C THR A 107 -17.97 13.12 2.68
N HIS A 108 -17.32 12.29 3.50
CA HIS A 108 -16.43 12.80 4.53
C HIS A 108 -15.05 13.07 3.92
N ALA A 109 -14.71 14.36 3.79
CA ALA A 109 -13.51 14.93 3.17
C ALA A 109 -12.16 14.59 3.84
N LEU A 110 -12.10 13.58 4.70
CA LEU A 110 -10.90 13.24 5.49
C LEU A 110 -10.42 11.79 5.32
N SER A 111 -11.20 10.89 4.72
CA SER A 111 -10.80 9.50 4.53
C SER A 111 -10.19 9.29 3.14
N ASN A 112 -8.90 8.97 3.12
CA ASN A 112 -8.14 8.69 1.90
C ASN A 112 -8.35 7.26 1.35
N LYS A 113 -9.46 6.61 1.72
CA LYS A 113 -9.77 5.20 1.44
C LYS A 113 -9.69 4.81 -0.04
N GLU A 114 -10.14 5.67 -0.94
CA GLU A 114 -10.12 5.39 -2.37
C GLU A 114 -8.67 5.41 -2.88
N GLN A 115 -7.83 6.30 -2.34
CA GLN A 115 -6.39 6.28 -2.59
C GLN A 115 -5.72 5.06 -1.96
N VAL A 116 -6.15 4.60 -0.77
CA VAL A 116 -5.61 3.38 -0.16
C VAL A 116 -5.90 2.17 -1.04
N ILE A 117 -7.15 1.96 -1.43
CA ILE A 117 -7.56 0.85 -2.31
C ILE A 117 -6.81 0.91 -3.64
N ARG A 118 -6.74 2.11 -4.24
CA ARG A 118 -5.99 2.33 -5.47
C ARG A 118 -4.51 1.98 -5.31
N LYS A 119 -3.85 2.43 -4.23
CA LYS A 119 -2.45 2.10 -3.93
C LYS A 119 -2.25 0.59 -3.73
N THR A 120 -3.18 -0.09 -3.05
CA THR A 120 -3.11 -1.55 -2.90
C THR A 120 -3.14 -2.24 -4.26
N HIS A 121 -4.03 -1.81 -5.16
CA HIS A 121 -4.13 -2.35 -6.52
C HIS A 121 -2.91 -2.00 -7.37
N GLU A 122 -2.36 -0.79 -7.26
CA GLU A 122 -1.13 -0.39 -7.95
C GLU A 122 0.06 -1.25 -7.50
N LEU A 123 0.15 -1.56 -6.20
CA LEU A 123 1.18 -2.44 -5.67
C LEU A 123 0.98 -3.90 -6.09
N LEU A 124 -0.25 -4.41 -6.08
CA LEU A 124 -0.58 -5.74 -6.59
C LEU A 124 -0.18 -5.89 -8.06
N ALA A 125 -0.51 -4.90 -8.89
CA ALA A 125 -0.12 -4.87 -10.28
C ALA A 125 1.41 -4.96 -10.44
N ALA A 126 2.15 -4.15 -9.68
CA ALA A 126 3.61 -4.14 -9.74
C ALA A 126 4.23 -5.47 -9.29
N VAL A 127 3.78 -6.03 -8.16
CA VAL A 127 4.30 -7.30 -7.63
C VAL A 127 3.98 -8.47 -8.56
N CYS A 128 2.78 -8.50 -9.16
CA CYS A 128 2.45 -9.54 -10.15
C CYS A 128 3.29 -9.44 -11.44
N GLU A 129 3.62 -8.21 -11.86
CA GLU A 129 4.52 -7.96 -13.00
C GLU A 129 5.94 -8.47 -12.65
N GLU A 130 6.48 -8.10 -11.49
CA GLU A 130 7.79 -8.55 -11.00
C GLU A 130 7.90 -10.08 -10.87
N ILE A 131 6.86 -10.77 -10.36
CA ILE A 131 6.84 -12.24 -10.31
C ILE A 131 6.88 -12.84 -11.72
N SER A 132 6.16 -12.24 -12.66
CA SER A 132 6.18 -12.69 -14.05
C SER A 132 7.56 -12.53 -14.66
N ASP A 133 8.21 -11.40 -14.42
CA ASP A 133 9.55 -11.11 -14.94
C ASP A 133 10.58 -12.10 -14.36
N GLU A 134 10.56 -12.34 -13.04
CA GLU A 134 11.46 -13.29 -12.39
C GLU A 134 11.25 -14.75 -12.88
N LEU A 135 10.01 -15.13 -13.20
CA LEU A 135 9.74 -16.43 -13.82
C LEU A 135 10.33 -16.53 -15.23
N VAL A 136 10.39 -15.43 -15.97
CA VAL A 136 11.01 -15.38 -17.31
C VAL A 136 12.52 -15.43 -17.20
N ASP A 137 13.12 -14.67 -16.28
CA ASP A 137 14.57 -14.68 -16.05
C ASP A 137 15.05 -16.11 -15.72
N GLN A 138 14.27 -16.87 -14.94
CA GLN A 138 14.55 -18.29 -14.68
C GLN A 138 14.46 -19.21 -15.91
N LEU A 139 13.66 -18.86 -16.90
CA LEU A 139 13.59 -19.59 -18.17
C LEU A 139 14.83 -19.32 -19.03
N GLU A 140 15.33 -18.09 -19.02
CA GLU A 140 16.51 -17.69 -19.76
C GLU A 140 17.80 -18.29 -19.18
N ASP A 141 17.88 -18.41 -17.84
CA ASP A 141 19.03 -19.00 -17.14
C ASP A 141 19.09 -20.54 -17.23
N ASN A 142 17.96 -21.20 -17.51
CA ASN A 142 17.90 -22.66 -17.63
C ASN A 142 17.96 -23.10 -19.11
N ASP A 143 19.19 -23.19 -19.65
CA ASP A 143 19.50 -23.63 -21.03
C ASP A 143 18.91 -25.01 -21.44
N GLU A 144 18.48 -25.84 -20.48
CA GLU A 144 17.80 -27.11 -20.77
C GLU A 144 16.29 -26.89 -20.97
N LYS A 145 15.86 -26.88 -22.25
CA LYS A 145 14.45 -26.98 -22.70
C LYS A 145 13.77 -28.24 -22.18
N ASN A 146 13.44 -28.23 -20.89
CA ASN A 146 12.74 -29.31 -20.18
C ASN A 146 11.23 -29.05 -20.20
N LEU A 147 10.41 -30.09 -20.02
CA LEU A 147 8.95 -29.99 -19.87
C LEU A 147 8.48 -28.98 -18.81
N ASN A 148 9.35 -28.58 -17.88
CA ASN A 148 9.07 -27.55 -16.89
C ASN A 148 9.01 -26.14 -17.49
N SER A 149 9.65 -25.86 -18.63
CA SER A 149 9.66 -24.52 -19.26
C SER A 149 8.24 -24.07 -19.61
N GLN A 150 7.44 -24.97 -20.19
CA GLN A 150 6.06 -24.69 -20.55
C GLN A 150 5.18 -24.39 -19.33
N VAL A 151 5.43 -25.08 -18.21
CA VAL A 151 4.69 -24.87 -16.95
C VAL A 151 5.05 -23.49 -16.36
N VAL A 152 6.33 -23.16 -16.32
CA VAL A 152 6.83 -21.86 -15.81
C VAL A 152 6.33 -20.71 -16.71
N LEU A 153 6.39 -20.86 -18.03
CA LEU A 153 5.87 -19.87 -18.97
C LEU A 153 4.36 -19.66 -18.84
N SER A 154 3.60 -20.73 -18.63
CA SER A 154 2.16 -20.64 -18.36
C SER A 154 1.88 -19.89 -17.04
N GLN A 155 2.72 -20.07 -16.03
CA GLN A 155 2.63 -19.34 -14.77
C GLN A 155 2.98 -17.86 -14.93
N ALA A 156 4.02 -17.53 -15.71
CA ALA A 156 4.39 -16.15 -16.02
C ALA A 156 3.24 -15.42 -16.72
N ILE A 157 2.64 -16.04 -17.75
CA ILE A 157 1.43 -15.53 -18.44
C ILE A 157 0.29 -15.28 -17.44
N GLU A 158 0.05 -16.19 -16.49
CA GLU A 158 -1.00 -16.04 -15.49
C GLU A 158 -0.72 -14.83 -14.56
N TRP A 159 0.51 -14.67 -14.10
CA TRP A 159 0.91 -13.55 -13.25
C TRP A 159 0.85 -12.21 -13.98
N MET A 160 1.32 -12.14 -15.22
CA MET A 160 1.18 -10.94 -16.05
C MET A 160 -0.29 -10.57 -16.31
N ASN A 161 -1.15 -11.57 -16.56
CA ASN A 161 -2.60 -11.35 -16.69
C ASN A 161 -3.23 -10.78 -15.41
N ARG A 162 -2.81 -11.27 -14.24
CA ARG A 162 -3.24 -10.71 -12.95
C ARG A 162 -2.75 -9.26 -12.80
N ALA A 163 -1.50 -8.98 -13.17
CA ALA A 163 -0.95 -7.63 -13.16
C ALA A 163 -1.82 -6.67 -13.97
N ILE A 164 -2.13 -7.03 -15.23
CA ILE A 164 -3.00 -6.26 -16.12
C ILE A 164 -4.39 -6.05 -15.52
N THR A 165 -5.00 -7.09 -14.96
CA THR A 165 -6.32 -7.01 -14.32
C THR A 165 -6.32 -6.00 -13.16
N PHE A 166 -5.25 -5.92 -12.37
CA PHE A 166 -5.13 -4.92 -11.31
C PHE A 166 -4.83 -3.51 -11.86
N GLN A 167 -4.11 -3.40 -12.97
CA GLN A 167 -3.90 -2.12 -13.65
C GLN A 167 -5.22 -1.53 -14.16
N GLU A 168 -6.12 -2.35 -14.74
CA GLU A 168 -7.46 -1.92 -15.19
C GLU A 168 -8.30 -1.33 -14.04
N LYS A 169 -8.10 -1.79 -12.81
CA LYS A 169 -8.83 -1.28 -11.64
C LYS A 169 -8.31 0.08 -11.15
N THR A 170 -7.12 0.50 -11.58
CA THR A 170 -6.46 1.73 -11.11
C THR A 170 -6.30 2.79 -12.19
N LYS A 171 -6.33 2.36 -13.45
CA LYS A 171 -6.18 3.17 -14.65
C LYS A 171 -7.18 2.67 -15.69
N ASP A 172 -7.63 3.56 -16.57
CA ASP A 172 -8.56 3.20 -17.66
C ASP A 172 -7.94 2.22 -18.67
N ARG A 173 -6.61 2.09 -18.70
CA ARG A 173 -5.87 1.18 -19.59
C ARG A 173 -4.60 0.63 -18.93
N PRO A 174 -4.17 -0.60 -19.28
CA PRO A 174 -2.87 -1.13 -18.86
C PRO A 174 -1.72 -0.27 -19.37
N LYS A 175 -0.57 -0.36 -18.68
CA LYS A 175 0.67 0.27 -19.12
C LYS A 175 1.13 -0.41 -20.41
N LEU A 176 1.63 0.37 -21.36
CA LEU A 176 2.16 -0.17 -22.62
C LEU A 176 3.26 -1.21 -22.39
N SER A 177 4.16 -1.00 -21.43
CA SER A 177 5.22 -1.98 -21.11
C SER A 177 4.65 -3.33 -20.69
N SER A 178 3.67 -3.35 -19.79
CA SER A 178 3.04 -4.59 -19.34
C SER A 178 2.20 -5.24 -20.45
N SER A 179 1.59 -4.44 -21.33
CA SER A 179 0.91 -4.94 -22.53
C SER A 179 1.87 -5.62 -23.50
N LEU A 180 3.03 -5.01 -23.77
CA LEU A 180 4.04 -5.59 -24.64
C LEU A 180 4.66 -6.85 -24.01
N GLY A 181 5.00 -6.82 -22.72
CA GLY A 181 5.47 -8.00 -21.99
C GLY A 181 4.47 -9.17 -22.04
N TYR A 182 3.17 -8.89 -21.90
CA TYR A 182 2.14 -9.92 -22.06
C TYR A 182 2.08 -10.52 -23.48
N LEU A 183 2.17 -9.66 -24.51
CA LEU A 183 2.21 -10.12 -25.90
C LEU A 183 3.46 -10.94 -26.19
N ASN A 184 4.61 -10.55 -25.63
CA ASN A 184 5.86 -11.30 -25.72
C ASN A 184 5.72 -12.71 -25.14
N LEU A 185 5.16 -12.83 -23.93
CA LEU A 185 4.93 -14.12 -23.28
C LEU A 185 3.99 -15.03 -24.09
N LEU A 186 2.91 -14.47 -24.64
CA LEU A 186 1.99 -15.22 -25.51
C LEU A 186 2.67 -15.68 -26.81
N GLU A 187 3.49 -14.82 -27.41
CA GLU A 187 4.26 -15.14 -28.60
C GLU A 187 5.27 -16.26 -28.31
N GLN A 188 6.03 -16.16 -27.22
CA GLN A 188 6.97 -17.19 -26.79
C GLN A 188 6.25 -18.53 -26.55
N HIS A 189 5.10 -18.50 -25.86
CA HIS A 189 4.33 -19.71 -25.61
C HIS A 189 3.76 -20.31 -26.90
N TYR A 190 3.39 -19.49 -27.88
CA TYR A 190 3.05 -19.95 -29.21
C TYR A 190 4.25 -20.58 -29.94
N LYS A 191 5.42 -19.92 -29.94
CA LYS A 191 6.65 -20.43 -30.56
C LYS A 191 7.06 -21.80 -29.97
N GLU A 192 6.87 -22.01 -28.67
CA GLU A 192 7.20 -23.27 -27.99
C GLU A 192 6.17 -24.39 -28.23
N THR A 193 4.88 -24.06 -28.28
CA THR A 193 3.80 -25.07 -28.24
C THR A 193 3.04 -25.25 -29.54
N GLY A 194 3.12 -24.28 -30.45
CA GLY A 194 2.27 -24.19 -31.65
C GLY A 194 0.80 -23.96 -31.35
N ASN A 195 0.42 -23.61 -30.11
CA ASN A 195 -0.98 -23.48 -29.71
C ASN A 195 -1.59 -22.16 -30.22
N GLU A 196 -2.45 -22.26 -31.24
CA GLU A 196 -3.16 -21.14 -31.87
C GLU A 196 -4.04 -20.33 -30.90
N ALA A 197 -4.44 -20.92 -29.77
CA ALA A 197 -5.19 -20.19 -28.74
C ALA A 197 -4.42 -18.96 -28.21
N ASN A 198 -3.08 -19.01 -28.21
CA ASN A 198 -2.25 -17.87 -27.81
C ASN A 198 -2.35 -16.72 -28.83
N LEU A 199 -2.38 -17.03 -30.14
CA LEU A 199 -2.55 -16.02 -31.19
C LEU A 199 -3.93 -15.38 -31.13
N HIS A 200 -4.98 -16.18 -30.87
CA HIS A 200 -6.31 -15.63 -30.62
C HIS A 200 -6.32 -14.71 -29.39
N ALA A 201 -5.67 -15.11 -28.29
CA ALA A 201 -5.55 -14.26 -27.11
C ALA A 201 -4.79 -12.95 -27.40
N MET A 202 -3.72 -12.98 -28.22
CA MET A 202 -3.00 -11.77 -28.65
C MET A 202 -3.92 -10.84 -29.46
N SER A 203 -4.65 -11.38 -30.44
CA SER A 203 -5.59 -10.62 -31.28
C SER A 203 -6.71 -9.96 -30.46
N ASP A 204 -7.32 -10.74 -29.56
CA ASP A 204 -8.36 -10.26 -28.65
C ASP A 204 -7.83 -9.17 -27.72
N PHE A 205 -6.60 -9.32 -27.22
CA PHE A 205 -5.96 -8.36 -26.34
C PHE A 205 -5.66 -7.03 -27.04
N ILE A 206 -5.02 -7.08 -28.22
CA ILE A 206 -4.72 -5.90 -29.04
C ILE A 206 -6.00 -5.13 -29.37
N SER A 207 -7.06 -5.86 -29.73
CA SER A 207 -8.37 -5.29 -30.04
C SER A 207 -9.06 -4.70 -28.81
N LYS A 208 -9.07 -5.42 -27.68
CA LYS A 208 -9.72 -4.99 -26.43
C LYS A 208 -9.16 -3.66 -25.92
N TYR A 209 -7.84 -3.48 -25.96
CA TYR A 209 -7.17 -2.27 -25.47
C TYR A 209 -6.81 -1.27 -26.57
N LYS A 210 -7.20 -1.56 -27.83
CA LYS A 210 -6.95 -0.71 -29.00
C LYS A 210 -5.47 -0.28 -29.09
N LEU A 211 -4.55 -1.23 -28.94
CA LEU A 211 -3.13 -0.90 -28.80
C LEU A 211 -2.56 -0.14 -30.02
N LEU A 212 -3.10 -0.39 -31.21
CA LEU A 212 -2.77 0.34 -32.44
C LEU A 212 -3.22 1.80 -32.45
N GLU A 213 -4.25 2.17 -31.68
CA GLU A 213 -4.73 3.56 -31.54
C GLU A 213 -3.92 4.34 -30.48
N VAL A 214 -3.04 3.68 -29.72
CA VAL A 214 -2.26 4.32 -28.67
C VAL A 214 -1.11 5.12 -29.29
N ALA A 215 -0.96 6.37 -28.88
CA ALA A 215 0.18 7.20 -29.28
C ALA A 215 1.48 6.67 -28.63
N ILE A 216 2.26 5.89 -29.38
CA ILE A 216 3.57 5.36 -28.97
C ILE A 216 4.67 6.28 -29.49
N GLN A 217 5.41 6.90 -28.57
CA GLN A 217 6.50 7.85 -28.90
C GLN A 217 7.82 7.15 -29.26
N SER A 218 8.07 5.95 -28.73
CA SER A 218 9.30 5.19 -28.98
C SER A 218 9.14 4.36 -30.26
N PRO A 219 9.97 4.58 -31.31
CA PRO A 219 9.91 3.79 -32.53
C PRO A 219 10.13 2.30 -32.28
N LEU A 220 11.08 1.93 -31.40
CA LEU A 220 11.36 0.55 -31.03
C LEU A 220 10.14 -0.16 -30.43
N ARG A 221 9.46 0.46 -29.46
CA ARG A 221 8.23 -0.11 -28.87
C ARG A 221 7.08 -0.21 -29.86
N LYS A 222 7.05 0.67 -30.87
CA LYS A 222 6.06 0.60 -31.94
C LYS A 222 6.37 -0.55 -32.90
N LEU A 223 7.64 -0.76 -33.23
CA LEU A 223 8.11 -1.91 -34.01
C LEU A 223 7.82 -3.24 -33.31
N GLU A 224 8.03 -3.29 -31.99
CA GLU A 224 7.66 -4.45 -31.17
C GLU A 224 6.15 -4.75 -31.23
N LEU A 225 5.28 -3.73 -31.12
CA LEU A 225 3.84 -3.94 -31.29
C LEU A 225 3.50 -4.45 -32.71
N LEU A 226 4.15 -3.87 -33.74
CA LEU A 226 3.93 -4.26 -35.13
C LEU A 226 4.40 -5.68 -35.41
N SER A 227 5.46 -6.18 -34.77
CA SER A 227 5.91 -7.57 -34.94
C SER A 227 4.82 -8.57 -34.54
N TYR A 228 4.10 -8.31 -33.43
CA TYR A 228 2.96 -9.10 -33.02
C TYR A 228 1.80 -9.02 -34.01
N VAL A 229 1.52 -7.83 -34.55
CA VAL A 229 0.42 -7.61 -35.50
C VAL A 229 0.71 -8.26 -36.85
N ILE A 230 1.94 -8.17 -37.35
CA ILE A 230 2.38 -8.86 -38.58
C ILE A 230 2.26 -10.37 -38.41
N ARG A 231 2.69 -10.93 -37.27
CA ARG A 231 2.52 -12.36 -36.98
C ARG A 231 1.05 -12.78 -37.05
N LEU A 232 0.14 -11.99 -36.49
CA LEU A 232 -1.30 -12.24 -36.57
C LEU A 232 -1.85 -12.10 -38.00
N ALA A 233 -1.35 -11.13 -38.77
CA ALA A 233 -1.76 -10.94 -40.16
C ALA A 233 -1.29 -12.11 -41.05
N ILE A 234 -0.05 -12.58 -40.89
CA ILE A 234 0.48 -13.78 -41.56
C ILE A 234 -0.36 -15.01 -41.21
N PHE A 235 -0.68 -15.20 -39.92
CA PHE A 235 -1.52 -16.32 -39.47
C PHE A 235 -2.93 -16.30 -40.08
N ASN A 236 -3.53 -15.11 -40.18
CA ASN A 236 -4.87 -14.93 -40.75
C ASN A 236 -4.88 -14.82 -42.28
N LEU A 237 -3.74 -14.91 -42.96
CA LEU A 237 -3.58 -14.69 -44.41
C LEU A 237 -4.09 -13.31 -44.86
N ASN A 238 -3.89 -12.29 -44.04
CA ASN A 238 -4.20 -10.90 -44.37
C ASN A 238 -3.03 -10.24 -45.10
N ASP A 239 -3.32 -9.22 -45.91
CA ASP A 239 -2.28 -8.38 -46.50
C ASP A 239 -1.46 -7.67 -45.41
N THR A 240 -0.14 -7.74 -45.54
CA THR A 240 0.85 -7.16 -44.62
C THR A 240 1.63 -6.01 -45.23
N SER A 241 1.42 -5.70 -46.51
CA SER A 241 2.18 -4.69 -47.27
C SER A 241 2.25 -3.33 -46.56
N GLU A 242 1.13 -2.83 -46.05
CA GLU A 242 1.05 -1.57 -45.31
C GLU A 242 1.82 -1.62 -43.98
N LEU A 243 1.76 -2.76 -43.26
CA LEU A 243 2.45 -2.96 -41.99
C LEU A 243 3.97 -3.04 -42.19
N VAL A 244 4.41 -3.75 -43.24
CA VAL A 244 5.82 -3.85 -43.61
C VAL A 244 6.37 -2.47 -43.97
N HIS A 245 5.64 -1.68 -44.76
CA HIS A 245 6.06 -0.33 -45.10
C HIS A 245 6.17 0.58 -43.87
N GLU A 246 5.24 0.48 -42.92
CA GLU A 246 5.31 1.20 -41.65
C GLU A 246 6.54 0.78 -40.82
N CYS A 247 6.87 -0.51 -40.79
CA CYS A 247 8.09 -1.02 -40.16
C CYS A 247 9.36 -0.44 -40.78
N GLU A 248 9.46 -0.37 -42.11
CA GLU A 248 10.63 0.20 -42.81
C GLU A 248 10.84 1.68 -42.45
N ILE A 249 9.75 2.46 -42.40
CA ILE A 249 9.80 3.87 -42.00
C ILE A 249 10.32 4.00 -40.57
N LEU A 250 9.79 3.19 -39.64
CA LEU A 250 10.18 3.24 -38.23
C LEU A 250 11.62 2.76 -38.01
N TYR A 251 12.08 1.77 -38.77
CA TYR A 251 13.45 1.28 -38.72
C TYR A 251 14.45 2.38 -39.09
N GLY A 252 14.10 3.23 -40.07
CA GLY A 252 14.90 4.41 -40.44
C GLY A 252 15.01 5.48 -39.35
N LEU A 253 14.16 5.45 -38.32
CA LEU A 253 14.15 6.40 -37.20
C LEU A 253 14.90 5.90 -35.96
N LEU A 254 15.42 4.66 -35.97
CA LEU A 254 16.12 4.07 -34.84
C LEU A 254 17.54 4.61 -34.68
N SER A 255 18.00 4.71 -33.44
CA SER A 255 19.41 4.96 -33.12
C SER A 255 20.26 3.72 -33.43
N GLU A 256 21.57 3.88 -33.59
CA GLU A 256 22.47 2.73 -33.82
C GLU A 256 22.46 1.74 -32.64
N GLU A 257 22.26 2.22 -31.42
CA GLU A 257 22.12 1.37 -30.22
C GLU A 257 20.83 0.53 -30.27
N ASP A 258 19.72 1.11 -30.73
CA ASP A 258 18.44 0.39 -30.82
C ASP A 258 18.42 -0.66 -31.94
N LYS A 259 19.28 -0.52 -32.95
CA LYS A 259 19.38 -1.46 -34.09
C LYS A 259 19.95 -2.82 -33.70
N GLU A 260 20.65 -2.92 -32.58
CA GLU A 260 21.19 -4.18 -32.05
C GLU A 260 20.13 -4.98 -31.26
N ASN A 261 18.88 -4.50 -31.19
CA ASN A 261 17.84 -5.17 -30.42
C ASN A 261 17.36 -6.47 -31.11
N PRO A 262 17.32 -7.62 -30.39
CA PRO A 262 16.96 -8.93 -30.96
C PRO A 262 15.53 -9.00 -31.51
N ILE A 263 14.62 -8.11 -31.09
CA ILE A 263 13.25 -8.03 -31.63
C ILE A 263 13.27 -7.68 -33.12
N LEU A 264 14.28 -6.94 -33.58
CA LEU A 264 14.42 -6.54 -34.98
C LEU A 264 14.78 -7.71 -35.88
N ASP A 265 15.61 -8.64 -35.38
CA ASP A 265 15.92 -9.88 -36.11
C ASP A 265 14.66 -10.74 -36.28
N ASP A 266 13.87 -10.89 -35.21
CA ASP A 266 12.60 -11.60 -35.25
C ASP A 266 11.58 -10.94 -36.19
N LEU A 267 11.50 -9.60 -36.19
CA LEU A 267 10.67 -8.84 -37.11
C LEU A 267 11.12 -9.03 -38.56
N GLN A 268 12.42 -8.97 -38.84
CA GLN A 268 12.94 -9.13 -40.19
C GLN A 268 12.71 -10.55 -40.71
N ASN A 269 12.82 -11.56 -39.85
CA ASN A 269 12.43 -12.92 -40.16
C ASN A 269 10.93 -13.03 -40.49
N LEU A 270 10.05 -12.32 -39.76
CA LEU A 270 8.62 -12.28 -40.05
C LEU A 270 8.28 -11.57 -41.37
N VAL A 271 8.93 -10.45 -41.65
CA VAL A 271 8.75 -9.71 -42.92
C VAL A 271 9.18 -10.57 -44.12
N ASN A 272 10.27 -11.33 -43.98
CA ASN A 272 10.75 -12.24 -45.04
C ASN A 272 9.81 -13.44 -45.30
N LEU A 273 8.90 -13.76 -44.37
CA LEU A 273 7.90 -14.82 -44.53
C LEU A 273 6.64 -14.35 -45.25
N VAL A 274 6.50 -13.05 -45.51
CA VAL A 274 5.42 -12.50 -46.32
C VAL A 274 5.62 -12.95 -47.77
N PRO A 275 4.66 -13.67 -48.39
CA PRO A 275 4.73 -13.99 -49.80
C PRO A 275 4.85 -12.69 -50.59
N LEU A 276 5.96 -12.51 -51.31
CA LEU A 276 6.07 -11.51 -52.35
C LEU A 276 5.08 -11.91 -53.45
N GLU A 277 3.84 -11.42 -53.35
CA GLU A 277 2.99 -11.36 -54.53
C GLU A 277 3.69 -10.41 -55.51
N ASP A 278 3.98 -10.95 -56.70
CA ASP A 278 4.67 -10.36 -57.86
C ASP A 278 6.20 -10.24 -57.81
N ASN A 279 6.86 -11.39 -57.94
CA ASN A 279 8.06 -11.50 -58.76
C ASN A 279 7.91 -12.62 -59.80
N GLU A 280 7.03 -12.41 -60.80
CA GLU A 280 7.07 -13.11 -62.09
C GLU A 280 8.34 -12.76 -62.90
N SER A 281 9.53 -12.67 -62.28
CA SER A 281 10.77 -12.32 -63.00
C SER A 281 11.95 -13.27 -62.77
N GLU A 282 11.83 -14.29 -61.91
CA GLU A 282 12.94 -15.23 -61.70
C GLU A 282 13.09 -16.30 -62.80
N GLU A 283 12.13 -16.45 -63.72
CA GLU A 283 12.29 -17.32 -64.90
C GLU A 283 12.87 -16.61 -66.15
N GLU A 284 13.00 -15.27 -66.18
CA GLU A 284 13.60 -14.56 -67.32
C GLU A 284 15.10 -14.24 -67.17
N SER A 285 15.69 -14.41 -65.98
CA SER A 285 17.12 -14.11 -65.76
C SER A 285 18.07 -15.28 -66.03
N GLN A 286 17.58 -16.49 -66.32
CA GLN A 286 18.43 -17.64 -66.67
C GLN A 286 18.61 -17.86 -68.19
N LEU A 287 17.99 -17.03 -69.03
CA LEU A 287 18.10 -17.12 -70.50
C LEU A 287 18.97 -16.02 -71.15
N LYS A 288 19.62 -15.15 -70.35
CA LYS A 288 20.50 -14.08 -70.86
C LYS A 288 22.01 -14.29 -70.65
N ASP A 289 22.43 -15.31 -69.91
CA ASP A 289 23.86 -15.60 -69.67
C ASP A 289 24.48 -16.61 -70.63
N MET A 290 23.84 -16.88 -71.77
CA MET A 290 24.35 -17.80 -72.79
C MET A 290 24.55 -17.14 -74.17
N GLU A 291 24.93 -15.86 -74.22
CA GLU A 291 25.43 -15.25 -75.45
C GLU A 291 26.23 -13.95 -75.21
N SER A 292 27.50 -14.05 -74.82
CA SER A 292 28.58 -13.17 -75.34
C SER A 292 29.95 -13.50 -74.72
N THR A 293 30.65 -14.45 -75.30
CA THR A 293 32.12 -14.46 -75.31
C THR A 293 32.59 -13.55 -76.45
N GLU A 294 33.43 -12.55 -76.15
CA GLU A 294 34.76 -12.34 -76.79
C GLU A 294 35.34 -10.96 -76.44
N GLU A 295 36.45 -11.01 -75.69
CA GLU A 295 37.71 -10.26 -75.81
C GLU A 295 37.70 -8.77 -76.22
N THR A 296 38.34 -7.91 -75.42
CA THR A 296 39.66 -7.27 -75.73
C THR A 296 40.01 -6.17 -74.70
N HIS A 297 41.05 -6.39 -73.89
CA HIS A 297 41.85 -5.35 -73.19
C HIS A 297 42.87 -4.74 -74.18
N PRO A 298 43.39 -3.48 -74.04
CA PRO A 298 44.29 -3.15 -72.92
C PRO A 298 44.47 -1.65 -72.48
N THR A 299 44.86 -1.50 -71.20
CA THR A 299 45.75 -0.50 -70.52
C THR A 299 45.89 0.97 -70.93
N SER A 300 45.86 1.87 -69.92
CA SER A 300 46.92 2.85 -69.57
C SER A 300 46.41 3.84 -68.49
N THR A 301 46.76 3.72 -67.21
CA THR A 301 47.83 4.44 -66.46
C THR A 301 47.75 5.98 -66.32
N LEU A 302 47.79 6.36 -65.03
CA LEU A 302 48.50 7.48 -64.37
C LEU A 302 47.81 8.84 -64.11
N GLU A 303 47.73 9.16 -62.80
CA GLU A 303 48.16 10.39 -62.09
C GLU A 303 47.54 11.75 -62.50
N GLU A 304 47.32 12.77 -61.65
CA GLU A 304 47.36 13.06 -60.21
C GLU A 304 46.94 14.55 -60.09
N SER A 305 46.75 15.06 -58.87
CA SER A 305 46.60 16.47 -58.44
C SER A 305 45.16 17.04 -58.42
N THR A 306 44.48 17.09 -57.26
CA THR A 306 44.57 17.98 -56.08
C THR A 306 43.96 19.38 -56.25
N ILE A 307 43.05 19.72 -55.32
CA ILE A 307 43.03 20.89 -54.40
C ILE A 307 41.61 21.49 -54.20
N ASP A 308 41.23 21.53 -52.92
CA ASP A 308 40.31 22.40 -52.15
C ASP A 308 38.84 22.60 -52.56
N SER A 309 37.81 22.38 -51.73
CA SER A 309 37.50 22.71 -50.30
C SER A 309 36.51 23.90 -50.22
N THR A 310 35.64 23.83 -49.20
CA THR A 310 34.65 24.81 -48.68
C THR A 310 33.26 24.79 -49.34
N GLU A 311 32.24 24.22 -48.67
CA GLU A 311 31.34 24.85 -47.67
C GLU A 311 30.41 25.89 -48.35
N THR A 312 29.09 25.97 -48.16
CA THR A 312 28.25 25.74 -46.97
C THR A 312 26.75 25.76 -47.39
N ASP A 313 25.94 25.06 -46.59
CA ASP A 313 24.63 25.40 -46.02
C ASP A 313 23.38 25.82 -46.85
N PHE A 314 22.38 24.92 -46.71
CA PHE A 314 21.03 25.09 -46.14
C PHE A 314 19.93 25.98 -46.77
N ALA A 315 18.81 25.26 -46.91
CA ALA A 315 17.46 25.56 -46.44
C ALA A 315 16.44 26.17 -47.41
N SER A 316 15.42 25.33 -47.62
CA SER A 316 14.11 25.57 -48.18
C SER A 316 13.16 26.23 -47.17
N GLU A 317 12.33 27.14 -47.67
CA GLU A 317 11.04 27.65 -47.16
C GLU A 317 10.31 28.12 -48.45
N GLU A 318 9.01 28.11 -48.66
CA GLU A 318 7.77 27.97 -47.90
C GLU A 318 6.64 28.02 -48.96
N PHE A 319 5.40 27.72 -48.59
CA PHE A 319 4.10 28.36 -49.00
C PHE A 319 2.98 27.29 -49.02
N TYR A 320 1.73 27.47 -48.55
CA TYR A 320 0.95 28.59 -47.96
C TYR A 320 -0.41 28.02 -47.46
N LEU A 321 -1.03 28.66 -46.44
CA LEU A 321 -2.48 28.99 -46.26
C LEU A 321 -3.57 27.88 -46.38
N SER A 322 -4.75 27.91 -45.74
CA SER A 322 -5.42 28.64 -44.64
C SER A 322 -6.89 28.13 -44.60
N VAL A 323 -7.53 28.15 -43.41
CA VAL A 323 -8.94 28.60 -43.18
C VAL A 323 -10.15 27.63 -43.33
N ASN A 324 -10.83 27.45 -42.16
CA ASN A 324 -12.29 27.44 -41.87
C ASN A 324 -13.04 26.15 -41.46
N HIS A 325 -13.47 26.18 -40.19
CA HIS A 325 -14.64 25.54 -39.56
C HIS A 325 -15.92 26.37 -39.86
N PRO A 326 -17.17 25.88 -39.63
CA PRO A 326 -17.77 25.98 -38.29
C PRO A 326 -18.85 24.94 -37.88
N ASP A 327 -19.08 24.88 -36.57
CA ASP A 327 -20.19 24.26 -35.83
C ASP A 327 -21.56 24.94 -36.05
N ILE A 328 -22.66 24.25 -35.68
CA ILE A 328 -23.75 24.81 -34.83
C ILE A 328 -24.66 23.67 -34.26
N PRO A 329 -25.29 23.86 -33.07
CA PRO A 329 -25.93 22.83 -32.23
C PRO A 329 -27.48 22.95 -32.14
N MET A 330 -28.18 22.01 -31.47
CA MET A 330 -29.53 22.27 -30.91
C MET A 330 -29.99 21.30 -29.80
N GLU A 331 -30.75 21.86 -28.84
CA GLU A 331 -31.25 21.35 -27.56
C GLU A 331 -32.50 20.42 -27.59
N ILE A 332 -32.54 19.52 -26.59
CA ILE A 332 -33.63 19.14 -25.64
C ILE A 332 -35.07 18.92 -26.16
N GLN A 333 -35.60 17.69 -25.93
CA GLN A 333 -36.98 17.50 -25.43
C GLN A 333 -37.20 16.14 -24.73
N TYR A 334 -37.85 16.20 -23.56
CA TYR A 334 -38.43 15.11 -22.77
C TYR A 334 -39.63 14.45 -23.47
N VAL A 335 -39.73 13.11 -23.47
CA VAL A 335 -41.02 12.39 -23.36
C VAL A 335 -40.83 11.04 -22.66
N SER A 336 -41.63 10.81 -21.63
CA SER A 336 -41.88 9.54 -20.94
C SER A 336 -42.84 8.67 -21.76
N SER A 337 -42.59 7.37 -21.93
CA SER A 337 -43.64 6.37 -22.20
C SER A 337 -43.18 4.95 -21.93
N GLU A 338 -44.10 4.24 -21.31
CA GLU A 338 -44.06 2.87 -20.82
C GLU A 338 -44.65 1.92 -21.88
N VAL A 339 -44.39 0.61 -21.73
CA VAL A 339 -45.06 -0.55 -22.35
C VAL A 339 -44.69 -0.89 -23.81
N THR A 340 -44.04 -2.05 -24.03
CA THR A 340 -44.63 -3.31 -24.55
C THR A 340 -43.52 -4.22 -25.09
N GLN A 341 -43.43 -5.45 -24.59
CA GLN A 341 -42.61 -6.53 -25.18
C GLN A 341 -43.12 -6.92 -26.58
N PRO A 342 -42.20 -7.40 -27.44
CA PRO A 342 -42.51 -8.57 -28.26
C PRO A 342 -41.45 -9.68 -28.16
N LEU A 343 -41.96 -10.90 -28.36
CA LEU A 343 -41.32 -12.21 -28.30
C LEU A 343 -40.42 -12.54 -29.53
N VAL A 344 -39.36 -13.35 -29.26
CA VAL A 344 -38.80 -14.48 -30.06
C VAL A 344 -37.87 -14.11 -31.24
N PRO A 345 -36.79 -14.88 -31.59
CA PRO A 345 -36.49 -16.31 -31.31
C PRO A 345 -35.10 -16.67 -30.74
N GLU A 346 -34.98 -17.91 -30.24
CA GLU A 346 -33.71 -18.65 -30.07
C GLU A 346 -32.94 -18.77 -31.40
N PRO A 347 -31.59 -18.89 -31.36
CA PRO A 347 -31.02 -20.23 -31.56
C PRO A 347 -29.72 -20.55 -30.77
N SER A 348 -29.61 -21.83 -30.41
CA SER A 348 -28.40 -22.67 -30.40
C SER A 348 -27.13 -22.23 -29.65
N SER A 349 -27.01 -22.70 -28.41
CA SER A 349 -26.01 -23.68 -27.96
C SER A 349 -24.70 -23.81 -28.78
N MET A 350 -23.58 -23.28 -28.26
CA MET A 350 -22.44 -24.03 -27.71
C MET A 350 -21.45 -23.04 -27.05
N SER A 351 -21.26 -23.13 -25.73
CA SER A 351 -20.18 -22.44 -25.00
C SER A 351 -19.77 -23.30 -23.79
N PRO A 352 -18.48 -23.66 -23.63
CA PRO A 352 -17.98 -24.41 -22.50
C PRO A 352 -17.22 -23.51 -21.53
N PHE A 353 -17.89 -22.63 -20.78
CA PHE A 353 -17.31 -22.07 -19.54
C PHE A 353 -18.41 -21.92 -18.48
N LYS A 354 -18.53 -22.94 -17.62
CA LYS A 354 -19.24 -22.86 -16.33
C LYS A 354 -18.19 -22.84 -15.22
N THR A 355 -17.95 -21.68 -14.63
CA THR A 355 -17.42 -21.61 -13.26
C THR A 355 -18.59 -21.26 -12.37
N ALA A 356 -19.02 -22.26 -11.59
CA ALA A 356 -20.19 -22.20 -10.76
C ALA A 356 -20.03 -21.16 -9.64
N HIS A 357 -20.90 -20.14 -9.66
CA HIS A 357 -21.39 -19.55 -8.43
C HIS A 357 -22.16 -20.63 -7.66
N HIS A 358 -21.54 -21.22 -6.65
CA HIS A 358 -22.28 -21.94 -5.62
C HIS A 358 -22.08 -21.26 -4.26
N VAL A 359 -23.20 -20.74 -3.79
CA VAL A 359 -23.48 -20.28 -2.44
C VAL A 359 -23.00 -21.33 -1.43
N LEU A 360 -22.19 -20.90 -0.46
CA LEU A 360 -21.99 -21.59 0.82
C LEU A 360 -22.18 -20.59 1.96
N THR A 361 -23.44 -20.42 2.35
CA THR A 361 -23.81 -20.14 3.74
C THR A 361 -23.41 -21.34 4.59
N GLN A 362 -22.39 -21.20 5.45
CA GLN A 362 -22.27 -22.05 6.63
C GLN A 362 -21.56 -21.31 7.77
N GLN A 363 -22.33 -21.04 8.83
CA GLN A 363 -21.84 -20.65 10.13
C GLN A 363 -21.05 -21.82 10.73
N HIS A 364 -19.78 -21.62 11.08
CA HIS A 364 -19.11 -22.48 12.07
C HIS A 364 -18.14 -21.72 12.95
N LEU A 365 -18.43 -21.81 14.25
CA LEU A 365 -17.59 -21.48 15.39
C LEU A 365 -16.23 -22.19 15.27
N MET A 366 -15.13 -21.47 15.46
CA MET A 366 -13.85 -22.09 15.81
C MET A 366 -13.44 -21.67 17.23
N LEU A 367 -13.62 -22.62 18.14
CA LEU A 367 -12.85 -22.76 19.37
C LEU A 367 -11.39 -23.02 19.00
N LEU A 368 -10.48 -22.17 19.48
CA LEU A 368 -9.05 -22.48 19.54
C LEU A 368 -8.80 -23.34 20.79
N GLN A 369 -8.56 -24.63 20.58
CA GLN A 369 -7.94 -25.49 21.59
C GLN A 369 -6.42 -25.39 21.44
N SER A 370 -5.81 -24.96 22.53
CA SER A 370 -4.39 -25.00 22.83
C SER A 370 -3.87 -26.44 22.97
N SER A 371 -2.72 -26.73 22.36
CA SER A 371 -1.84 -27.82 22.81
C SER A 371 -0.38 -27.39 22.72
N SER A 372 0.23 -27.28 23.90
CA SER A 372 1.65 -27.18 24.19
C SER A 372 2.38 -28.53 24.07
N GLN A 373 3.63 -28.49 23.62
CA GLN A 373 4.80 -29.37 23.88
C GLN A 373 5.64 -29.44 22.60
N GLY A 374 6.97 -29.25 22.53
CA GLY A 374 8.03 -29.03 23.49
C GLY A 374 9.37 -29.32 22.79
N ASN A 375 10.45 -28.72 23.31
CA ASN A 375 11.87 -29.08 23.14
C ASN A 375 12.70 -28.56 21.94
N SER A 376 13.41 -27.47 22.23
CA SER A 376 14.88 -27.32 22.24
C SER A 376 15.70 -27.60 20.96
N ARG A 377 16.38 -26.56 20.46
CA ARG A 377 17.85 -26.51 20.36
C ARG A 377 18.34 -25.09 20.08
N ALA A 378 19.31 -24.66 20.89
CA ALA A 378 20.11 -23.46 20.71
C ALA A 378 21.15 -23.66 19.59
N SER A 379 21.51 -22.59 18.87
CA SER A 379 22.91 -22.11 18.70
C SER A 379 23.06 -21.06 17.58
N GLN A 380 23.86 -20.03 17.89
CA GLN A 380 24.66 -19.15 16.99
C GLN A 380 23.86 -18.16 16.12
N VAL A 381 23.82 -16.84 16.34
CA VAL A 381 24.83 -15.81 16.67
C VAL A 381 26.04 -15.87 15.73
N PHE A 382 26.09 -14.94 14.76
CA PHE A 382 27.18 -14.36 13.94
C PHE A 382 26.50 -13.93 12.61
N PHE A 383 26.20 -12.67 12.31
CA PHE A 383 27.07 -11.48 12.25
C PHE A 383 26.31 -10.19 12.59
N SER A 384 27.05 -9.24 13.19
CA SER A 384 26.60 -7.89 13.52
C SER A 384 27.19 -6.84 12.57
N ASN A 385 26.44 -5.75 12.42
CA ASN A 385 26.85 -4.35 12.19
C ASN A 385 27.07 -3.81 10.78
N SER A 386 26.09 -3.02 10.32
CA SER A 386 26.18 -1.59 9.89
C SER A 386 24.81 -1.21 9.30
N PHE A 387 23.98 -0.32 9.82
CA PHE A 387 24.16 0.99 10.45
C PHE A 387 23.24 1.13 11.68
N GLN A 388 23.83 1.20 12.88
CA GLN A 388 23.12 1.70 14.05
C GLN A 388 23.12 3.23 13.98
N ALA A 389 21.99 3.83 13.61
CA ALA A 389 21.61 5.09 14.22
C ALA A 389 20.86 4.73 15.52
N PRO A 390 21.30 5.18 16.71
CA PRO A 390 20.60 4.88 17.93
C PRO A 390 19.30 5.71 17.96
N LEU A 391 18.15 5.08 17.68
CA LEU A 391 16.89 5.55 18.24
C LEU A 391 16.90 5.19 19.73
N SER A 392 17.54 6.09 20.45
CA SER A 392 17.79 6.18 21.88
C SER A 392 16.57 5.85 22.76
N GLU A 393 16.81 5.33 23.97
CA GLU A 393 15.87 5.21 25.11
C GLU A 393 15.25 6.57 25.57
N GLU A 394 15.43 7.64 24.79
CA GLU A 394 15.05 9.02 25.10
C GLU A 394 13.56 9.35 24.87
N THR A 395 12.77 8.49 24.22
CA THR A 395 11.41 8.85 23.78
C THR A 395 10.37 9.03 24.89
N HIS A 396 10.64 8.60 26.14
CA HIS A 396 9.69 8.71 27.27
C HIS A 396 10.29 9.30 28.56
N LEU A 397 11.28 10.21 28.42
CA LEU A 397 11.96 10.86 29.54
C LEU A 397 10.99 11.55 30.51
N TYR A 398 10.02 12.29 29.98
CA TYR A 398 9.09 13.10 30.78
C TYR A 398 8.03 12.26 31.47
N SER A 399 7.51 11.22 30.80
CA SER A 399 6.62 10.22 31.40
C SER A 399 7.24 9.56 32.64
N LYS A 400 8.46 9.02 32.49
CA LYS A 400 9.19 8.34 33.58
C LYS A 400 9.48 9.29 34.75
N ALA A 401 9.87 10.54 34.45
CA ALA A 401 10.15 11.55 35.47
C ALA A 401 8.90 11.95 36.27
N LEU A 402 7.76 12.17 35.61
CA LEU A 402 6.50 12.51 36.27
C LEU A 402 5.98 11.33 37.11
N HIS A 403 6.09 10.11 36.58
CA HIS A 403 5.70 8.90 37.30
C HIS A 403 6.53 8.73 38.58
N LEU A 404 7.85 8.91 38.52
CA LEU A 404 8.72 8.86 39.69
C LEU A 404 8.37 9.93 40.73
N ALA A 405 8.08 11.16 40.30
CA ALA A 405 7.67 12.23 41.19
C ALA A 405 6.36 11.90 41.92
N LEU A 406 5.33 11.47 41.19
CA LEU A 406 4.03 11.11 41.77
C LEU A 406 4.09 9.82 42.60
N LYS A 407 4.94 8.86 42.22
CA LYS A 407 5.22 7.65 43.01
C LYS A 407 5.84 7.99 44.36
N LYS A 408 6.71 8.99 44.43
CA LYS A 408 7.37 9.40 45.69
C LYS A 408 6.37 9.96 46.70
N ILE A 409 5.40 10.78 46.28
CA ILE A 409 4.37 11.33 47.18
C ILE A 409 3.23 10.34 47.48
N THR A 410 3.15 9.23 46.76
CA THR A 410 2.13 8.18 46.95
C THR A 410 2.70 6.89 47.54
N ALA A 411 4.01 6.80 47.76
CA ALA A 411 4.71 5.58 48.19
C ALA A 411 4.10 4.99 49.46
N ASP A 412 3.90 5.84 50.47
CA ASP A 412 3.37 5.49 51.78
C ASP A 412 1.83 5.55 51.87
N SER A 413 1.16 5.80 50.73
CA SER A 413 -0.30 5.81 50.71
C SER A 413 -0.86 4.40 50.75
N HIS A 414 -1.62 4.12 51.81
CA HIS A 414 -2.44 2.92 51.97
C HIS A 414 -3.92 3.16 51.64
N ASN A 415 -4.29 4.38 51.24
CA ASN A 415 -5.67 4.80 51.04
C ASN A 415 -6.00 4.96 49.55
N PRO A 416 -6.86 4.10 48.95
CA PRO A 416 -7.32 4.24 47.58
C PRO A 416 -7.96 5.59 47.28
N LYS A 417 -8.66 6.18 48.27
CA LYS A 417 -9.30 7.50 48.13
C LYS A 417 -8.30 8.63 47.93
N PHE A 418 -7.10 8.51 48.51
CA PHE A 418 -6.04 9.49 48.29
C PHE A 418 -5.58 9.49 46.83
N LEU A 419 -5.41 8.30 46.23
CA LEU A 419 -5.04 8.15 44.82
C LEU A 419 -6.17 8.66 43.90
N ALA A 420 -7.42 8.33 44.21
CA ALA A 420 -8.58 8.86 43.50
C ALA A 420 -8.66 10.39 43.55
N ASN A 421 -8.45 10.98 44.73
CA ASN A 421 -8.43 12.44 44.90
C ASN A 421 -7.29 13.10 44.13
N LEU A 422 -6.09 12.51 44.15
CA LEU A 422 -4.93 13.01 43.40
C LEU A 422 -5.18 12.95 41.90
N LEU A 423 -5.72 11.84 41.38
CA LEU A 423 -6.08 11.71 39.97
C LEU A 423 -7.21 12.68 39.57
N CYS A 424 -8.17 12.94 40.48
CA CYS A 424 -9.22 13.93 40.29
C CYS A 424 -8.66 15.37 40.23
N LEU A 425 -7.60 15.68 40.98
CA LEU A 425 -6.89 16.95 40.88
C LEU A 425 -6.18 17.11 39.54
N ILE A 426 -5.56 16.04 39.03
CA ILE A 426 -4.95 16.04 37.70
C ILE A 426 -6.02 16.27 36.62
N ALA A 427 -7.19 15.61 36.75
CA ALA A 427 -8.33 15.86 35.85
C ALA A 427 -8.82 17.32 35.93
N ASP A 428 -8.84 17.91 37.13
CA ASP A 428 -9.21 19.31 37.34
C ASP A 428 -8.23 20.29 36.70
N PHE A 429 -6.93 19.96 36.64
CA PHE A 429 -5.95 20.75 35.91
C PHE A 429 -6.36 20.88 34.45
N PHE A 430 -6.59 19.76 33.74
CA PHE A 430 -7.01 19.80 32.33
C PHE A 430 -8.43 20.37 32.12
N SER A 431 -9.31 20.21 33.10
CA SER A 431 -10.67 20.77 33.04
C SER A 431 -10.69 22.31 33.16
N LYS A 432 -9.77 22.89 33.94
CA LYS A 432 -9.73 24.35 34.22
C LYS A 432 -8.68 25.09 33.41
N TYR A 433 -7.57 24.44 33.12
CA TYR A 433 -6.38 25.04 32.56
C TYR A 433 -6.30 24.75 31.05
N ARG A 434 -6.02 25.79 30.26
CA ARG A 434 -5.56 25.58 28.89
C ARG A 434 -4.07 25.32 28.98
N ALA A 435 -3.67 24.05 29.04
CA ALA A 435 -2.27 23.70 28.88
C ALA A 435 -1.76 24.30 27.56
N ASP A 436 -0.70 25.10 27.63
CA ASP A 436 -0.14 25.79 26.48
C ASP A 436 0.27 24.77 25.40
N GLY A 437 -0.40 24.84 24.24
CA GLY A 437 -0.17 23.91 23.13
C GLY A 437 -1.15 22.75 23.04
N ILE A 438 -1.96 22.48 24.07
CA ILE A 438 -3.03 21.48 23.99
C ILE A 438 -4.32 22.16 23.54
N GLN A 439 -4.92 21.65 22.46
CA GLN A 439 -6.21 22.13 22.02
C GLN A 439 -7.27 21.91 23.09
N LYS A 440 -8.17 22.88 23.26
CA LYS A 440 -9.23 22.84 24.29
C LYS A 440 -10.07 21.56 24.24
N GLN A 441 -10.31 21.02 23.05
CA GLN A 441 -11.07 19.78 22.87
C GLN A 441 -10.33 18.57 23.46
N ASN A 442 -9.02 18.45 23.21
CA ASN A 442 -8.20 17.37 23.75
C ASN A 442 -8.09 17.45 25.28
N ALA A 443 -7.94 18.66 25.84
CA ALA A 443 -7.94 18.84 27.29
C ALA A 443 -9.27 18.43 27.95
N ILE A 444 -10.41 18.65 27.27
CA ILE A 444 -11.73 18.21 27.75
C ILE A 444 -11.83 16.68 27.73
N VAL A 445 -11.28 16.01 26.71
CA VAL A 445 -11.25 14.54 26.61
C VAL A 445 -10.34 13.93 27.67
N ILE A 446 -9.10 14.43 27.82
CA ILE A 446 -8.17 14.03 28.88
C ILE A 446 -8.83 14.13 30.26
N ALA A 447 -9.44 15.28 30.56
CA ALA A 447 -10.11 15.47 31.84
C ALA A 447 -11.27 14.47 32.03
N PHE A 448 -12.03 14.19 30.97
CA PHE A 448 -13.13 13.23 31.00
C PHE A 448 -12.64 11.81 31.29
N ASP A 449 -11.59 11.34 30.62
CA ASP A 449 -10.98 10.02 30.86
C ASP A 449 -10.47 9.88 32.28
N LEU A 450 -9.73 10.88 32.76
CA LEU A 450 -9.19 10.86 34.12
C LEU A 450 -10.31 10.79 35.17
N TYR A 451 -11.43 11.51 34.98
CA TYR A 451 -12.57 11.36 35.88
C TYR A 451 -13.22 9.97 35.83
N GLN A 452 -13.20 9.28 34.68
CA GLN A 452 -13.65 7.89 34.61
C GLN A 452 -12.70 6.95 35.36
N GLN A 453 -11.38 7.14 35.22
CA GLN A 453 -10.38 6.37 35.97
C GLN A 453 -10.49 6.62 37.48
N VAL A 454 -10.82 7.85 37.91
CA VAL A 454 -11.13 8.15 39.33
C VAL A 454 -12.27 7.29 39.85
N LEU A 455 -13.34 7.09 39.06
CA LEU A 455 -14.47 6.25 39.46
C LEU A 455 -14.15 4.75 39.47
N LYS A 456 -13.09 4.30 38.77
CA LYS A 456 -12.58 2.92 38.92
C LYS A 456 -11.86 2.72 40.26
N ILE A 457 -11.19 3.76 40.76
CA ILE A 457 -10.47 3.72 42.04
C ILE A 457 -11.44 3.93 43.21
N ASP A 458 -12.34 4.92 43.12
CA ASP A 458 -13.39 5.19 44.10
C ASP A 458 -14.75 5.41 43.40
N PRO A 459 -15.58 4.35 43.30
CA PRO A 459 -16.91 4.41 42.71
C PRO A 459 -17.84 5.45 43.33
N THR A 460 -17.59 5.84 44.59
CA THR A 460 -18.42 6.80 45.34
C THR A 460 -17.90 8.23 45.26
N HIS A 461 -16.89 8.50 44.44
CA HIS A 461 -16.21 9.79 44.38
C HIS A 461 -17.12 10.91 43.84
N HIS A 462 -17.78 11.63 44.75
CA HIS A 462 -18.82 12.61 44.45
C HIS A 462 -18.42 13.67 43.41
N ARG A 463 -17.22 14.24 43.54
CA ARG A 463 -16.74 15.29 42.62
C ARG A 463 -16.56 14.78 41.19
N ALA A 464 -16.13 13.52 41.01
CA ALA A 464 -15.89 12.94 39.70
C ALA A 464 -17.22 12.68 38.98
N HIS A 465 -18.23 12.17 39.72
CA HIS A 465 -19.61 12.06 39.22
C HIS A 465 -20.18 13.41 38.75
N ILE A 466 -20.06 14.46 39.56
CA ILE A 466 -20.52 15.80 39.18
C ILE A 466 -19.82 16.28 37.91
N LYS A 467 -18.49 16.11 37.85
CA LYS A 467 -17.68 16.60 36.74
C LYS A 467 -17.94 15.82 35.45
N LEU A 468 -18.08 14.51 35.50
CA LEU A 468 -18.45 13.69 34.35
C LEU A 468 -19.82 14.09 33.81
N ASN A 469 -20.82 14.23 34.68
CA ASN A 469 -22.16 14.65 34.27
C ASN A 469 -22.15 16.05 33.65
N LYS A 470 -21.45 17.00 34.28
CA LYS A 470 -21.29 18.35 33.76
C LYS A 470 -20.60 18.37 32.40
N SER A 471 -19.47 17.67 32.26
CA SER A 471 -18.72 17.58 30.99
C SER A 471 -19.54 16.92 29.89
N SER A 472 -20.36 15.92 30.23
CA SER A 472 -21.26 15.23 29.29
C SER A 472 -22.37 16.13 28.77
N ILE A 473 -22.91 17.00 29.63
CA ILE A 473 -23.97 17.95 29.26
C ILE A 473 -23.36 19.12 28.47
N GLN A 474 -22.27 19.70 28.96
CA GLN A 474 -21.67 20.92 28.38
C GLN A 474 -20.95 20.65 27.05
N ASN A 475 -20.37 19.47 26.89
CA ASN A 475 -19.60 19.11 25.69
C ASN A 475 -20.25 17.92 24.97
N LYS A 476 -21.59 17.91 24.86
CA LYS A 476 -22.36 16.77 24.31
C LYS A 476 -21.91 16.36 22.90
N SER A 477 -21.52 17.30 22.05
CA SER A 477 -21.03 17.00 20.69
C SER A 477 -19.68 16.30 20.66
N LEU A 478 -18.82 16.53 21.66
CA LEU A 478 -17.49 15.95 21.78
C LEU A 478 -17.53 14.66 22.61
N ILE A 479 -18.13 14.73 23.80
CA ILE A 479 -18.19 13.65 24.79
C ILE A 479 -19.28 12.62 24.43
N GLY A 480 -20.34 13.02 23.74
CA GLY A 480 -21.42 12.13 23.32
C GLY A 480 -20.91 10.95 22.48
N PRO A 481 -20.28 11.21 21.32
CA PRO A 481 -19.62 10.18 20.53
C PRO A 481 -18.54 9.45 21.34
N TYR A 482 -17.72 10.19 22.08
CA TYR A 482 -16.62 9.67 22.88
C TYR A 482 -17.04 8.60 23.91
N LYS A 483 -18.17 8.80 24.60
CA LYS A 483 -18.74 7.84 25.55
C LYS A 483 -19.07 6.50 24.92
N PHE A 484 -19.49 6.49 23.65
CA PHE A 484 -19.78 5.23 22.96
C PHE A 484 -18.51 4.42 22.67
N PHE A 485 -17.36 5.07 22.53
CA PHE A 485 -16.06 4.41 22.33
C PHE A 485 -15.45 3.90 23.64
N ASN A 486 -15.66 4.58 24.78
CA ASN A 486 -15.12 4.17 26.09
C ASN A 486 -16.07 3.26 26.89
N ASN A 487 -17.11 2.69 26.27
CA ASN A 487 -18.07 1.79 26.91
C ASN A 487 -17.50 0.37 27.07
N GLY A 488 -16.45 0.24 27.87
CA GLY A 488 -16.36 -0.91 28.76
C GLY A 488 -17.40 -0.72 29.87
N THR A 489 -18.64 -1.16 29.66
CA THR A 489 -19.61 -1.34 30.75
C THR A 489 -19.08 -2.42 31.70
N GLN A 490 -18.12 -2.06 32.55
CA GLN A 490 -17.91 -2.75 33.79
C GLN A 490 -18.93 -2.20 34.76
N SER A 491 -19.88 -3.05 35.12
CA SER A 491 -20.68 -2.90 36.34
C SER A 491 -19.77 -2.34 37.44
N LEU A 492 -20.06 -1.12 37.90
CA LEU A 492 -19.50 -0.53 39.11
C LEU A 492 -19.98 -1.39 40.28
N THR A 493 -19.37 -2.55 40.44
CA THR A 493 -19.59 -3.39 41.60
C THR A 493 -19.05 -2.59 42.77
N SER A 494 -19.93 -2.21 43.69
CA SER A 494 -19.66 -1.37 44.87
C SER A 494 -18.81 -2.11 45.90
N VAL A 495 -17.70 -2.70 45.47
CA VAL A 495 -16.70 -3.34 46.33
C VAL A 495 -15.55 -2.37 46.46
N ALA A 496 -15.11 -2.11 47.68
CA ALA A 496 -13.96 -1.26 47.93
C ALA A 496 -12.72 -1.81 47.20
N THR A 497 -12.19 -1.04 46.27
CA THR A 497 -11.00 -1.41 45.48
C THR A 497 -9.80 -1.60 46.41
N GLN A 498 -9.11 -2.73 46.28
CA GLN A 498 -7.87 -2.99 47.03
C GLN A 498 -6.80 -1.95 46.65
N ILE A 499 -5.92 -1.60 47.59
CA ILE A 499 -4.89 -0.57 47.38
C ILE A 499 -3.91 -0.92 46.25
N SER A 500 -3.61 -2.20 46.02
CA SER A 500 -2.79 -2.66 44.88
C SER A 500 -3.47 -2.31 43.56
N THR A 501 -4.73 -2.71 43.38
CA THR A 501 -5.53 -2.39 42.20
C THR A 501 -5.69 -0.89 42.01
N ALA A 502 -5.86 -0.13 43.10
CA ALA A 502 -5.93 1.33 43.05
C ALA A 502 -4.61 1.96 42.57
N LYS A 503 -3.46 1.42 43.00
CA LYS A 503 -2.13 1.84 42.53
C LYS A 503 -1.92 1.50 41.06
N ASP A 504 -2.36 0.32 40.63
CA ASP A 504 -2.24 -0.11 39.22
C ASP A 504 -3.09 0.78 38.31
N CYS A 505 -4.36 1.03 38.66
CA CYS A 505 -5.23 1.94 37.91
C CYS A 505 -4.68 3.37 37.89
N PHE A 506 -4.12 3.84 39.01
CA PHE A 506 -3.51 5.16 39.09
C PHE A 506 -2.29 5.28 38.17
N ASN A 507 -1.38 4.30 38.23
CA ASN A 507 -0.18 4.27 37.39
C ASN A 507 -0.53 4.19 35.90
N GLN A 508 -1.47 3.31 35.53
CA GLN A 508 -1.96 3.20 34.16
C GLN A 508 -2.55 4.52 33.67
N ALA A 509 -3.38 5.19 34.48
CA ALA A 509 -3.96 6.47 34.10
C ALA A 509 -2.91 7.58 33.93
N LEU A 510 -1.82 7.55 34.70
CA LEU A 510 -0.69 8.47 34.54
C LEU A 510 0.10 8.18 33.27
N GLU A 511 0.36 6.92 32.97
CA GLU A 511 1.05 6.50 31.76
C GLU A 511 0.27 6.92 30.52
N GLU A 512 -1.02 6.56 30.44
CA GLU A 512 -1.94 6.97 29.37
C GLU A 512 -1.97 8.50 29.21
N LEU A 513 -2.05 9.26 30.31
CA LEU A 513 -1.98 10.71 30.28
C LEU A 513 -0.67 11.20 29.66
N THR A 514 0.47 10.68 30.11
CA THR A 514 1.78 11.14 29.62
C THR A 514 1.98 10.82 28.15
N ILE A 515 1.54 9.65 27.67
CA ILE A 515 1.56 9.28 26.25
C ILE A 515 0.71 10.25 25.43
N GLN A 516 -0.50 10.59 25.92
CA GLN A 516 -1.37 11.56 25.25
C GLN A 516 -0.71 12.95 25.18
N LEU A 517 -0.06 13.40 26.26
CA LEU A 517 0.67 14.68 26.29
C LEU A 517 1.85 14.71 25.33
N GLU A 518 2.66 13.64 25.31
CA GLU A 518 3.79 13.47 24.41
C GLU A 518 3.32 13.44 22.95
N SER A 519 2.19 12.77 22.67
CA SER A 519 1.58 12.73 21.34
C SER A 519 1.07 14.10 20.88
N PHE A 520 0.37 14.84 21.75
CA PHE A 520 -0.16 16.16 21.40
C PHE A 520 0.91 17.24 21.24
N LEU A 521 2.08 17.06 21.86
CA LEU A 521 3.15 18.04 21.93
C LEU A 521 4.46 17.53 21.31
N MET A 522 4.42 16.48 20.49
CA MET A 522 5.58 15.80 19.89
C MET A 522 6.51 16.77 19.15
N ASN A 523 5.94 17.81 18.53
CA ASN A 523 6.70 18.82 17.78
C ASN A 523 7.33 19.91 18.67
N ASN A 524 7.15 19.87 19.99
CA ASN A 524 7.68 20.91 20.89
C ASN A 524 7.93 20.39 22.33
N PRO A 525 9.07 19.73 22.58
CA PRO A 525 9.42 19.16 23.89
C PRO A 525 9.39 20.18 25.04
N SER A 526 9.75 21.44 24.77
CA SER A 526 9.70 22.52 25.78
C SER A 526 8.28 22.79 26.29
N LYS A 527 7.25 22.52 25.49
CA LYS A 527 5.84 22.64 25.91
C LYS A 527 5.38 21.47 26.77
N ILE A 528 5.94 20.28 26.58
CA ILE A 528 5.70 19.12 27.45
C ILE A 528 6.22 19.44 28.85
N GLU A 529 7.47 19.87 28.94
CA GLU A 529 8.11 20.25 30.21
C GLU A 529 7.32 21.37 30.91
N LYS A 530 6.96 22.44 30.18
CA LYS A 530 6.15 23.54 30.73
C LYS A 530 4.78 23.05 31.23
N THR A 531 4.12 22.16 30.50
CA THR A 531 2.80 21.62 30.88
C THR A 531 2.91 20.76 32.14
N ILE A 532 3.93 19.91 32.23
CA ILE A 532 4.17 19.07 33.41
C ILE A 532 4.57 19.91 34.63
N ASN A 533 5.42 20.93 34.46
CA ASN A 533 5.76 21.86 35.54
C ASN A 533 4.51 22.60 36.05
N ASN A 534 3.65 23.10 35.16
CA ASN A 534 2.39 23.72 35.54
C ASN A 534 1.45 22.73 36.26
N LEU A 535 1.45 21.46 35.85
CA LEU A 535 0.68 20.41 36.53
C LEU A 535 1.24 20.17 37.94
N ILE A 536 2.56 20.08 38.11
CA ILE A 536 3.21 19.93 39.42
C ILE A 536 2.89 21.12 40.33
N ASP A 537 2.95 22.35 39.82
CA ASP A 537 2.58 23.55 40.56
C ASP A 537 1.11 23.52 40.99
N PHE A 538 0.21 23.15 40.06
CA PHE A 538 -1.21 23.03 40.34
C PHE A 538 -1.51 21.96 41.40
N ILE A 539 -0.85 20.80 41.31
CA ILE A 539 -0.96 19.74 42.33
C ILE A 539 -0.44 20.27 43.66
N GLY A 540 0.75 20.88 43.70
CA GLY A 540 1.31 21.45 44.92
C GLY A 540 0.38 22.46 45.60
N ASP A 541 -0.27 23.32 44.83
CA ASP A 541 -1.23 24.33 45.31
C ASP A 541 -2.55 23.76 45.81
N LYS A 542 -2.97 22.58 45.32
CA LYS A 542 -4.30 22.02 45.58
C LYS A 542 -4.28 20.74 46.41
N LEU A 543 -3.15 20.07 46.54
CA LEU A 543 -3.05 18.84 47.31
C LEU A 543 -3.10 19.11 48.82
N SER A 544 -2.70 20.30 49.28
CA SER A 544 -2.89 20.74 50.68
C SER A 544 -4.35 20.82 51.11
N ASP A 545 -5.29 20.95 50.17
CA ASP A 545 -6.73 20.92 50.45
C ASP A 545 -7.21 19.48 50.78
N ILE A 546 -6.33 18.48 50.58
CA ILE A 546 -6.63 17.04 50.66
C ILE A 546 -5.67 16.30 51.62
N THR A 547 -4.49 16.85 51.90
CA THR A 547 -3.46 16.27 52.78
C THR A 547 -3.12 17.15 53.96
N SER A 548 -2.69 16.55 55.07
CA SER A 548 -2.19 17.24 56.26
C SER A 548 -0.83 17.95 56.08
N THR A 549 -0.15 17.69 54.95
CA THR A 549 1.21 18.17 54.66
C THR A 549 1.18 19.55 53.98
N PRO A 550 2.11 20.48 54.29
CA PRO A 550 2.16 21.81 53.68
C PRO A 550 2.34 21.76 52.15
N SER A 551 1.63 22.62 51.42
CA SER A 551 1.68 22.73 49.94
C SER A 551 3.09 22.98 49.39
N SER A 552 3.91 23.74 50.12
CA SER A 552 5.30 24.03 49.73
C SER A 552 6.20 22.80 49.74
N GLU A 553 5.98 21.87 50.67
CA GLU A 553 6.80 20.67 50.85
C GLU A 553 6.47 19.60 49.79
N ILE A 554 5.18 19.42 49.48
CA ILE A 554 4.72 18.55 48.40
C ILE A 554 5.24 19.05 47.06
N ARG A 555 5.13 20.36 46.79
CA ARG A 555 5.59 20.96 45.54
C ARG A 555 7.10 20.85 45.38
N ALA A 556 7.86 21.13 46.46
CA ALA A 556 9.31 20.98 46.47
C ALA A 556 9.70 19.52 46.17
N THR A 557 9.05 18.55 46.81
CA THR A 557 9.32 17.12 46.62
C THR A 557 9.03 16.67 45.19
N LEU A 558 7.88 17.07 44.61
CA LEU A 558 7.53 16.76 43.23
C LEU A 558 8.51 17.37 42.23
N THR A 559 8.79 18.67 42.38
CA THR A 559 9.69 19.42 41.48
C THR A 559 11.11 18.89 41.55
N GLN A 560 11.62 18.62 42.75
CA GLN A 560 12.96 18.08 42.96
C GLN A 560 13.07 16.69 42.33
N THR A 561 12.13 15.79 42.59
CA THR A 561 12.17 14.41 42.08
C THR A 561 12.02 14.36 40.57
N PHE A 562 11.18 15.22 39.99
CA PHE A 562 11.03 15.35 38.56
C PHE A 562 12.34 15.82 37.89
N ARG A 563 12.97 16.87 38.43
CA ARG A 563 14.25 17.38 37.91
C ARG A 563 15.40 16.39 38.10
N GLU A 564 15.49 15.74 39.25
CA GLU A 564 16.47 14.69 39.51
C GLU A 564 16.31 13.52 38.53
N ALA A 565 15.08 13.10 38.26
CA ALA A 565 14.81 12.04 37.28
C ALA A 565 15.25 12.43 35.86
N LEU A 566 14.97 13.67 35.42
CA LEU A 566 15.39 14.18 34.11
C LEU A 566 16.92 14.34 34.00
N LEU A 567 17.59 14.79 35.08
CA LEU A 567 19.05 14.95 35.11
C LEU A 567 19.77 13.59 35.10
N ASN A 568 19.28 12.63 35.89
CA ASN A 568 19.86 11.29 35.97
C ASN A 568 19.73 10.54 34.63
N SER A 569 18.63 10.75 33.90
CA SER A 569 18.47 10.20 32.55
C SER A 569 19.35 10.88 31.49
N ALA A 570 19.71 12.15 31.68
CA ALA A 570 20.65 12.86 30.81
C ALA A 570 22.12 12.51 31.10
N HIS A 571 22.44 11.97 32.29
CA HIS A 571 23.79 11.54 32.66
C HIS A 571 24.07 10.07 32.29
N SER A 572 23.03 9.24 32.15
CA SER A 572 23.14 7.87 31.62
C SER A 572 23.43 7.81 30.12
N SER A 573 23.13 8.88 29.36
CA SER A 573 23.46 9.00 27.94
C SER A 573 24.85 9.57 27.66
N SER A 574 25.60 10.01 28.68
CA SER A 574 26.90 10.69 28.52
C SER A 574 28.10 9.94 29.12
N THR A 575 28.03 8.63 29.35
CA THR A 575 29.21 7.85 29.75
C THR A 575 30.21 7.80 28.58
N PRO A 576 31.43 8.31 28.72
CA PRO A 576 32.41 8.24 27.64
C PRO A 576 32.84 6.78 27.46
N ILE A 577 32.64 6.27 26.25
CA ILE A 577 33.23 5.00 25.82
C ILE A 577 34.74 5.22 25.81
N ASN A 578 35.44 4.73 26.84
CA ASN A 578 36.90 4.63 26.80
C ASN A 578 37.26 3.63 25.69
N PHE A 579 37.96 4.12 24.67
CA PHE A 579 38.62 3.33 23.64
C PHE A 579 39.70 2.43 24.22
#